data_AF-A0A1U9W4Y9-F1
#
_entry.id   AF-A0A1U9W4Y9-F1
#
_cell.length_a   1.000
_cell.length_b   1.000
_cell.length_c   1.000
_cell.angle_alpha   90.00
_cell.angle_beta   90.00
_cell.angle_gamma   90.00
#
_symmetry.space_group_name_H-M   'P 1'
#
loop_
_entity.id
_entity.type
_entity.pdbx_description
1 polymer ?
#
loop_
_entity_poly.entity_id
_entity_poly.type
_entity_poly.pdbx_seq_one_letter_code
_entity_poly.pdbx_strand_id
1 'polypeptide(L)'
;MYKLTCFLLTVVVSSYPIKLPPEHQEFLDNLHRICIDKTGVTEADYAAYDMVNNPHDPKLMCYMKCLMIEAKWMNPEGAIQYDYIIDTIHPDVKDIIVTALSKCRSIPEGENLCQKASNLNFCLYGADPVNWYLV
;
A
#
# COMPACT_ATOMS: atom_id res chain seq x y z
N MET A 1 -17.03 52.43 -7.62
CA MET A 1 -17.57 51.16 -7.08
C MET A 1 -17.33 50.06 -8.11
N TYR A 2 -16.20 49.36 -8.05
CA TYR A 2 -15.98 48.15 -8.85
C TYR A 2 -15.66 47.01 -7.89
N LYS A 3 -16.61 46.08 -7.74
CA LYS A 3 -16.39 44.83 -6.99
C LYS A 3 -15.58 43.91 -7.90
N LEU A 4 -14.32 43.69 -7.55
CA LEU A 4 -13.46 42.70 -8.18
C LEU A 4 -13.84 41.33 -7.61
N THR A 5 -14.75 40.64 -8.29
CA THR A 5 -15.16 39.28 -7.91
C THR A 5 -14.07 38.31 -8.35
N CYS A 6 -13.22 37.89 -7.41
CA CYS A 6 -12.21 36.87 -7.62
C CYS A 6 -12.92 35.52 -7.81
N PHE A 7 -13.05 35.05 -9.05
CA PHE A 7 -13.48 33.69 -9.34
C PHE A 7 -12.33 32.75 -8.94
N LEU A 8 -12.38 32.24 -7.71
CA LEU A 8 -11.58 31.10 -7.29
C LEU A 8 -12.00 29.91 -8.16
N LEU A 9 -11.28 29.68 -9.25
CA LEU A 9 -11.28 28.39 -9.96
C LEU A 9 -10.75 27.35 -8.98
N THR A 10 -11.66 26.78 -8.18
CA THR A 10 -11.41 25.53 -7.49
C THR A 10 -11.19 24.48 -8.57
N VAL A 11 -9.93 24.20 -8.88
CA VAL A 11 -9.55 23.01 -9.64
C VAL A 11 -9.98 21.83 -8.79
N VAL A 12 -11.16 21.28 -9.10
CA VAL A 12 -11.58 19.99 -8.56
C VAL A 12 -10.65 18.98 -9.21
N VAL A 13 -9.57 18.62 -8.53
CA VAL A 13 -8.72 17.50 -8.93
C VAL A 13 -9.60 16.27 -8.76
N SER A 14 -10.22 15.83 -9.86
CA SER A 14 -10.97 14.59 -9.88
C SER A 14 -9.99 13.44 -9.74
N SER A 15 -9.79 12.97 -8.51
CA SER A 15 -9.11 11.71 -8.21
C SER A 15 -10.02 10.57 -8.68
N TYR A 16 -9.99 10.29 -9.99
CA TYR A 16 -10.60 9.07 -10.51
C TYR A 16 -9.81 7.88 -9.93
N PRO A 17 -10.47 6.93 -9.24
CA PRO A 17 -9.78 5.75 -8.73
C PRO A 17 -9.14 5.02 -9.91
N ILE A 18 -7.89 4.62 -9.74
CA ILE A 18 -7.16 3.87 -10.77
C ILE A 18 -7.92 2.59 -11.03
N LYS A 19 -8.49 2.45 -12.23
CA LYS A 19 -9.22 1.26 -12.63
C LYS A 19 -8.21 0.22 -13.11
N LEU A 20 -7.87 -0.72 -12.23
CA LEU A 20 -6.98 -1.83 -12.59
C LEU A 20 -7.63 -2.74 -13.64
N PRO A 21 -6.84 -3.31 -14.59
CA PRO A 21 -7.31 -4.39 -15.45
C PRO A 21 -7.89 -5.56 -14.62
N PRO A 22 -8.93 -6.27 -15.10
CA PRO A 22 -9.61 -7.32 -14.33
C PRO A 22 -8.67 -8.41 -13.78
N GLU A 23 -7.66 -8.80 -14.57
CA GLU A 23 -6.65 -9.79 -14.16
C GLU A 23 -5.82 -9.34 -12.94
N HIS A 24 -5.54 -8.04 -12.82
CA HIS A 24 -4.84 -7.51 -11.65
C HIS A 24 -5.75 -7.44 -10.44
N GLN A 25 -7.02 -7.11 -10.63
CA GLN A 25 -7.98 -7.14 -9.53
C GLN A 25 -8.13 -8.57 -8.98
N GLU A 26 -8.27 -9.57 -9.85
CA GLU A 26 -8.35 -10.98 -9.45
C GLU A 26 -7.09 -11.43 -8.69
N PHE A 27 -5.91 -10.97 -9.11
CA PHE A 27 -4.67 -11.23 -8.39
C PHE A 27 -4.67 -10.64 -6.97
N LEU A 28 -5.10 -9.39 -6.82
CA LEU A 28 -5.19 -8.73 -5.51
C LEU A 28 -6.24 -9.40 -4.60
N ASP A 29 -7.42 -9.70 -5.14
CA ASP A 29 -8.48 -10.41 -4.41
C ASP A 29 -8.01 -11.79 -3.94
N ASN A 30 -7.21 -12.48 -4.77
CA ASN A 30 -6.63 -13.76 -4.42
C ASN A 30 -5.56 -13.64 -3.31
N LEU A 31 -4.71 -12.60 -3.35
CA LEU A 31 -3.75 -12.32 -2.28
C LEU A 31 -4.46 -12.04 -0.95
N HIS A 32 -5.50 -11.20 -0.99
CA HIS A 32 -6.32 -10.88 0.17
C HIS A 32 -6.86 -12.16 0.82
N ARG A 33 -7.55 -12.99 0.02
CA ARG A 33 -8.12 -14.26 0.47
C ARG A 33 -7.08 -15.20 1.08
N ILE A 34 -5.93 -15.36 0.44
CA ILE A 34 -4.84 -16.21 0.97
C ILE A 34 -4.34 -15.69 2.31
N CYS A 35 -4.18 -14.38 2.44
CA CYS A 35 -3.59 -13.79 3.63
C CYS A 35 -4.57 -13.67 4.80
N ILE A 36 -5.87 -13.50 4.56
CA ILE A 36 -6.92 -13.71 5.56
C ILE A 36 -6.84 -15.14 6.12
N ASP A 37 -6.82 -16.16 5.25
CA ASP A 37 -6.76 -17.57 5.65
C ASP A 37 -5.48 -17.91 6.44
N LYS A 38 -4.31 -17.48 5.95
CA LYS A 38 -3.01 -17.79 6.57
C LYS A 38 -2.78 -17.08 7.91
N THR A 39 -3.36 -15.88 8.10
CA THR A 39 -3.08 -15.07 9.30
C THR A 39 -4.18 -15.15 10.35
N GLY A 40 -5.38 -15.61 9.97
CA GLY A 40 -6.54 -15.59 10.85
C GLY A 40 -7.08 -14.18 11.11
N VAL A 41 -6.60 -13.16 10.38
CA VAL A 41 -7.24 -11.84 10.33
C VAL A 41 -8.66 -12.04 9.81
N THR A 42 -9.64 -11.42 10.46
CA THR A 42 -11.02 -11.43 9.98
C THR A 42 -11.28 -10.25 9.06
N GLU A 43 -12.30 -10.35 8.21
CA GLU A 43 -12.79 -9.22 7.41
C GLU A 43 -13.13 -8.00 8.30
N ALA A 44 -13.60 -8.24 9.53
CA ALA A 44 -13.88 -7.17 10.48
C ALA A 44 -12.61 -6.51 11.03
N ASP A 45 -11.56 -7.28 11.30
CA ASP A 45 -10.24 -6.74 11.68
C ASP A 45 -9.65 -5.92 10.52
N TYR A 46 -9.75 -6.44 9.29
CA TYR A 46 -9.29 -5.75 8.09
C TYR A 46 -10.04 -4.44 7.85
N ALA A 47 -11.38 -4.45 7.88
CA ALA A 47 -12.20 -3.27 7.70
C ALA A 47 -12.01 -2.21 8.80
N ALA A 48 -11.58 -2.63 10.00
CA ALA A 48 -11.28 -1.74 11.12
C ALA A 48 -9.84 -1.18 11.10
N TYR A 49 -8.98 -1.64 10.17
CA TYR A 49 -7.60 -1.20 10.10
C TYR A 49 -7.50 0.28 9.75
N ASP A 50 -6.66 1.00 10.51
CA ASP A 50 -6.45 2.43 10.36
C ASP A 50 -4.95 2.74 10.32
N MET A 51 -4.43 3.03 9.13
CA MET A 51 -3.02 3.38 8.91
C MET A 51 -2.60 4.67 9.64
N VAL A 52 -3.52 5.58 9.91
CA VAL A 52 -3.20 6.87 10.55
C VAL A 52 -3.09 6.72 12.06
N ASN A 53 -4.06 6.05 12.68
CA ASN A 53 -4.16 5.98 14.13
C ASN A 53 -3.51 4.71 14.71
N ASN A 54 -3.36 3.65 13.92
CA ASN A 54 -2.79 2.37 14.35
C ASN A 54 -1.99 1.69 13.21
N PRO A 55 -0.90 2.30 12.72
CA PRO A 55 -0.13 1.80 11.57
C PRO A 55 0.52 0.43 11.81
N HIS A 56 0.65 0.05 13.08
CA HIS A 56 1.33 -1.15 13.55
C HIS A 56 0.37 -2.05 14.33
N ASP A 57 -0.86 -2.23 13.83
CA ASP A 57 -1.81 -3.17 14.42
C ASP A 57 -1.23 -4.60 14.41
N PRO A 58 -1.06 -5.26 15.57
CA PRO A 58 -0.42 -6.58 15.66
C PRO A 58 -1.02 -7.66 14.75
N LYS A 59 -2.34 -7.60 14.48
CA LYS A 59 -3.00 -8.54 13.56
C LYS A 59 -2.64 -8.23 12.12
N LEU A 60 -2.68 -6.96 11.72
CA LEU A 60 -2.51 -6.56 10.32
C LEU A 60 -1.05 -6.46 9.86
N MET A 61 -0.10 -6.28 10.77
CA MET A 61 1.32 -6.31 10.40
C MET A 61 1.73 -7.65 9.78
N CYS A 62 1.22 -8.77 10.32
CA CYS A 62 1.51 -10.08 9.76
C CYS A 62 0.73 -10.37 8.47
N TYR A 63 -0.46 -9.75 8.31
CA TYR A 63 -1.19 -9.73 7.06
C TYR A 63 -0.39 -9.02 5.95
N MET A 64 0.16 -7.83 6.23
CA MET A 64 1.05 -7.11 5.30
C MET A 64 2.28 -7.94 4.92
N LYS A 65 2.90 -8.62 5.88
CA LYS A 65 4.01 -9.55 5.60
C LYS A 65 3.56 -10.67 4.66
N CYS A 66 2.39 -11.27 4.91
CA CYS A 66 1.85 -12.30 4.04
C CYS A 66 1.70 -11.78 2.60
N LEU A 67 1.06 -10.61 2.42
CA LEU A 67 0.88 -10.00 1.10
C LEU A 67 2.23 -9.82 0.40
N MET A 68 3.24 -9.30 1.11
CA MET A 68 4.55 -9.07 0.53
C MET A 68 5.27 -10.36 0.15
N ILE A 69 5.12 -11.44 0.92
CA ILE A 69 5.72 -12.74 0.59
C ILE A 69 5.02 -13.37 -0.61
N GLU A 70 3.68 -13.40 -0.61
CA GLU A 70 2.89 -13.99 -1.70
C GLU A 70 3.07 -13.21 -3.02
N ALA A 71 3.18 -11.87 -2.95
CA ALA A 71 3.49 -11.01 -4.09
C ALA A 71 4.98 -11.02 -4.48
N LYS A 72 5.85 -11.71 -3.72
CA LYS A 72 7.31 -11.75 -3.87
C LYS A 72 8.01 -10.39 -3.69
N TRP A 73 7.35 -9.43 -3.06
CA TRP A 73 7.93 -8.16 -2.63
C TRP A 73 8.87 -8.32 -1.44
N MET A 74 8.72 -9.40 -0.67
CA MET A 74 9.63 -9.81 0.41
C MET A 74 9.92 -11.30 0.26
N ASN A 75 11.17 -11.71 0.47
CA ASN A 75 11.51 -13.13 0.53
C ASN A 75 11.26 -13.70 1.96
N PRO A 76 11.27 -15.03 2.16
CA PRO A 76 11.05 -15.63 3.48
C PRO A 76 12.05 -15.18 4.56
N GLU A 77 13.24 -14.75 4.17
CA GLU A 77 14.29 -14.23 5.06
C GLU A 77 14.06 -12.75 5.46
N GLY A 78 13.09 -12.06 4.86
CA GLY A 78 12.73 -10.68 5.19
C GLY A 78 13.41 -9.60 4.35
N ALA A 79 14.11 -9.96 3.28
CA ALA A 79 14.68 -9.02 2.32
C ALA A 79 13.60 -8.54 1.33
N ILE A 80 13.42 -7.22 1.28
CA ILE A 80 12.50 -6.56 0.34
C ILE A 80 13.14 -6.56 -1.05
N GLN A 81 12.40 -7.05 -2.04
CA GLN A 81 12.84 -7.26 -3.41
C GLN A 81 12.57 -6.03 -4.29
N TYR A 82 13.16 -4.87 -3.95
CA TYR A 82 12.85 -3.60 -4.61
C TYR A 82 12.93 -3.65 -6.14
N ASP A 83 13.98 -4.26 -6.69
CA ASP A 83 14.18 -4.34 -8.13
C ASP A 83 13.10 -5.22 -8.79
N TYR A 84 12.74 -6.34 -8.17
CA TYR A 84 11.63 -7.18 -8.63
C TYR A 84 10.31 -6.41 -8.65
N ILE A 85 10.02 -5.59 -7.63
CA ILE A 85 8.80 -4.78 -7.59
C ILE A 85 8.79 -3.79 -8.77
N ILE A 86 9.89 -3.08 -8.99
CA ILE A 86 10.03 -2.09 -10.08
C ILE A 86 9.86 -2.75 -11.45
N ASP A 87 10.40 -3.95 -11.62
CA ASP A 87 10.40 -4.66 -12.91
C ASP A 87 9.07 -5.34 -13.23
N THR A 88 8.31 -5.76 -12.22
CA THR A 88 7.08 -6.55 -12.41
C THR A 88 5.78 -5.77 -12.22
N ILE A 89 5.83 -4.57 -11.63
CA ILE A 89 4.62 -3.78 -11.42
C ILE A 89 3.97 -3.35 -12.73
N HIS A 90 2.64 -3.35 -12.77
CA HIS A 90 1.88 -2.98 -13.96
C HIS A 90 2.16 -1.53 -14.40
N PRO A 91 2.31 -1.25 -15.72
CA PRO A 91 2.63 0.08 -16.22
C PRO A 91 1.70 1.21 -15.72
N ASP A 92 0.39 0.95 -15.61
CA ASP A 92 -0.60 1.97 -15.21
C ASP A 92 -0.38 2.53 -13.79
N VAL A 93 0.27 1.76 -12.91
CA VAL A 93 0.56 2.16 -11.52
C VAL A 93 2.06 2.27 -11.24
N LYS A 94 2.91 1.98 -12.22
CA LYS A 94 4.36 1.89 -12.05
C LYS A 94 4.94 3.19 -11.51
N ASP A 95 4.64 4.31 -12.15
CA ASP A 95 5.24 5.60 -11.74
C ASP A 95 4.83 5.99 -10.31
N ILE A 96 3.59 5.71 -9.92
CA ILE A 96 3.06 5.98 -8.58
C ILE A 96 3.82 5.14 -7.55
N ILE A 97 3.88 3.83 -7.77
CA ILE A 97 4.50 2.88 -6.83
C ILE A 97 6.01 3.09 -6.76
N VAL A 98 6.69 3.28 -7.89
CA VAL A 98 8.15 3.50 -7.94
C VAL A 98 8.52 4.81 -7.26
N THR A 99 7.73 5.86 -7.45
CA THR A 99 7.95 7.15 -6.78
C THR A 99 7.85 6.99 -5.27
N ALA A 100 6.83 6.30 -4.76
CA ALA A 100 6.69 6.04 -3.33
C ALA A 100 7.84 5.16 -2.80
N LEU A 101 8.14 4.04 -3.47
CA LEU A 101 9.24 3.12 -3.09
C LEU A 101 10.60 3.80 -3.05
N SER A 102 10.87 4.76 -3.95
CA SER A 102 12.14 5.48 -3.97
C SER A 102 12.43 6.22 -2.65
N LYS A 103 11.37 6.66 -1.95
CA LYS A 103 11.46 7.31 -0.64
C LYS A 103 11.57 6.32 0.52
N CYS A 104 11.29 5.03 0.25
CA CYS A 104 11.15 3.98 1.26
C CYS A 104 12.22 2.88 1.14
N ARG A 105 13.37 3.16 0.53
CA ARG A 105 14.48 2.20 0.43
C ARG A 105 15.19 1.94 1.76
N SER A 106 15.05 2.86 2.72
CA SER A 106 15.61 2.75 4.07
C SER A 106 14.47 2.82 5.08
N ILE A 107 14.09 1.66 5.63
CA ILE A 107 13.07 1.54 6.67
C ILE A 107 13.67 0.84 7.89
N PRO A 108 13.11 1.04 9.10
CA PRO A 108 13.54 0.26 10.26
C PRO A 108 13.27 -1.24 10.05
N GLU A 109 14.21 -2.08 10.47
CA GLU A 109 14.07 -3.55 10.41
C GLU A 109 12.90 -4.07 11.27
N GLY A 110 12.57 -3.38 12.36
CA GLY A 110 11.53 -3.81 13.29
C GLY A 110 11.96 -5.01 14.16
N GLU A 111 11.08 -5.41 15.09
CA GLU A 111 11.35 -6.54 16.00
C GLU A 111 11.19 -7.90 15.33
N ASN A 112 10.44 -7.96 14.23
CA ASN A 112 10.16 -9.16 13.46
C ASN A 112 9.72 -8.79 12.03
N LEU A 113 9.56 -9.79 11.17
CA LEU A 113 9.20 -9.57 9.76
C LEU A 113 7.81 -8.94 9.56
N CYS A 114 6.88 -9.14 10.50
CA CYS A 114 5.58 -8.48 10.45
C CYS A 114 5.73 -6.96 10.66
N GLN A 115 6.49 -6.57 11.68
CA GLN A 115 6.82 -5.16 11.93
C GLN A 115 7.58 -4.56 10.74
N LYS A 116 8.53 -5.29 10.13
CA LYS A 116 9.25 -4.83 8.94
C LYS A 116 8.31 -4.53 7.76
N ALA A 117 7.37 -5.44 7.48
CA ALA A 117 6.39 -5.27 6.41
C ALA A 117 5.47 -4.06 6.67
N SER A 118 5.08 -3.87 7.93
CA SER A 118 4.30 -2.71 8.35
C SER A 118 5.09 -1.40 8.26
N ASN A 119 6.38 -1.40 8.61
CA ASN A 119 7.25 -0.23 8.44
C ASN A 119 7.35 0.19 6.97
N LEU A 120 7.43 -0.76 6.03
CA LEU A 120 7.37 -0.42 4.61
C LEU A 120 6.04 0.22 4.24
N ASN A 121 4.92 -0.39 4.63
CA ASN A 121 3.59 0.12 4.32
C ASN A 121 3.34 1.51 4.92
N PHE A 122 3.79 1.75 6.16
CA PHE A 122 3.74 3.06 6.79
C PHE A 122 4.58 4.10 6.04
N CYS A 123 5.78 3.72 5.58
CA CYS A 123 6.58 4.60 4.74
C CYS A 123 5.88 4.91 3.40
N LEU A 124 5.31 3.90 2.73
CA LEU A 124 4.61 4.08 1.47
C LEU A 124 3.39 4.99 1.62
N TYR A 125 2.63 4.82 2.72
CA TYR A 125 1.55 5.73 3.09
C TYR A 125 2.05 7.16 3.29
N GLY A 126 3.14 7.36 4.04
CA GLY A 126 3.74 8.69 4.22
C GLY A 126 4.27 9.31 2.91
N ALA A 127 4.72 8.48 1.98
CA ALA A 127 5.25 8.90 0.69
C ALA A 127 4.17 9.35 -0.31
N ASP A 128 3.00 8.70 -0.27
CA ASP A 128 1.82 8.98 -1.10
C ASP A 128 0.52 8.49 -0.44
N PRO A 129 -0.07 9.26 0.49
CA PRO A 129 -1.27 8.84 1.21
C PRO A 129 -2.54 8.86 0.34
N VAL A 130 -2.50 9.49 -0.84
CA VAL A 130 -3.65 9.58 -1.75
C VAL A 130 -3.83 8.28 -2.53
N ASN A 131 -2.72 7.66 -2.95
CA ASN A 131 -2.75 6.43 -3.74
C ASN A 131 -2.43 5.16 -2.94
N TRP A 132 -2.02 5.29 -1.67
CA TRP A 132 -1.82 4.14 -0.82
C TRP A 132 -3.16 3.47 -0.46
N TYR A 133 -3.20 2.15 -0.61
CA TYR A 133 -4.28 1.31 -0.10
C TYR A 133 -3.69 -0.04 0.34
N LEU A 134 -4.35 -0.68 1.29
CA LEU A 134 -4.07 -2.06 1.67
C LEU A 134 -4.94 -2.97 0.79
N VAL A 135 -4.33 -4.06 0.30
CA VAL A 135 -5.01 -5.13 -0.45
C VAL A 135 -5.87 -5.94 0.49
#